data_AF-A0A832IKQ4-F1
#
_entry.id   AF-A0A832IKQ4-F1
#
_cell.length_a   1.000
_cell.length_b   1.000
_cell.length_c   1.000
_cell.angle_alpha   90.00
_cell.angle_beta   90.00
_cell.angle_gamma   90.00
#
_symmetry.space_group_name_H-M   'P 1'
#
loop_
_entity.id
_entity.type
_entity.pdbx_description
1 polymer ?
#
loop_
_entity_poly.entity_id
_entity_poly.type
_entity_poly.pdbx_seq_one_letter_code
_entity_poly.pdbx_strand_id
1 'polypeptide(L)'
;RLRPLVGVPYRVVALCTGDLGFAAAKTYDIEVWLPSYNAYKEISSCSNDTDFQARRGNMRYRTKDGKLNFVHTLNGSGLAIGRTLVAIMENYQNPDGTITVPEVLRPYMKTDVIRPMK
;
A
#
# COMPACT_ATOMS: atom_id res chain seq x y z
N ARG A 1 -4.12 7.38 -6.77
CA ARG A 1 -4.77 7.80 -5.50
C ARG A 1 -5.38 6.55 -4.86
N LEU A 2 -4.79 6.01 -3.77
CA LEU A 2 -5.35 4.87 -3.01
C LEU A 2 -6.58 5.24 -2.16
N ARG A 3 -6.75 6.55 -1.90
CA ARG A 3 -7.80 7.17 -1.06
C ARG A 3 -9.27 6.73 -1.32
N PRO A 4 -9.72 6.30 -2.52
CA PRO A 4 -11.11 5.86 -2.72
C PRO A 4 -11.35 4.33 -2.67
N LEU A 5 -10.32 3.48 -2.63
CA LEU A 5 -10.51 2.07 -3.03
C LEU A 5 -11.13 1.15 -1.96
N VAL A 6 -11.30 1.61 -0.71
CA VAL A 6 -11.91 0.76 0.34
C VAL A 6 -12.58 1.52 1.49
N GLY A 7 -12.52 2.85 1.53
CA GLY A 7 -13.19 3.66 2.57
C GLY A 7 -12.64 3.51 4.00
N VAL A 8 -11.50 2.85 4.20
CA VAL A 8 -10.86 2.66 5.51
C VAL A 8 -10.01 3.88 5.89
N PRO A 9 -10.06 4.38 7.15
CA PRO A 9 -9.18 5.45 7.62
C PRO A 9 -7.70 5.08 7.49
N TYR A 10 -6.89 6.00 6.99
CA TYR A 10 -5.44 5.78 6.83
C TYR A 10 -4.64 7.05 7.07
N ARG A 11 -3.33 6.87 7.25
CA ARG A 11 -2.34 7.95 7.27
C ARG A 11 -1.16 7.61 6.35
N VAL A 12 -0.41 8.64 5.98
CA VAL A 12 0.84 8.52 5.24
C VAL A 12 1.98 8.93 6.16
N VAL A 13 3.00 8.09 6.26
CA VAL A 13 4.15 8.29 7.13
C VAL A 13 5.39 8.39 6.26
N ALA A 14 6.18 9.45 6.43
CA ALA A 14 7.51 9.52 5.85
C ALA A 14 8.49 8.84 6.81
N LEU A 15 9.24 7.84 6.33
CA LEU A 15 10.19 7.12 7.17
C LEU A 15 11.41 7.99 7.50
N CYS A 16 11.90 7.87 8.73
CA CYS A 16 13.14 8.51 9.14
C CYS A 16 14.34 7.72 8.59
N THR A 17 15.53 8.33 8.61
CA THR A 17 16.73 7.72 8.01
C THR A 17 17.12 6.37 8.60
N GLY A 18 16.83 6.13 9.88
CA GLY A 18 17.11 4.85 10.54
C GLY A 18 16.16 3.71 10.15
N ASP A 19 15.01 4.03 9.55
CA ASP A 19 13.98 3.09 9.14
C ASP A 19 13.90 2.94 7.61
N LEU A 20 14.77 3.63 6.88
CA LEU A 20 14.89 3.46 5.43
C LEU A 20 15.51 2.09 5.11
N GLY A 21 14.91 1.39 4.14
CA GLY A 21 15.51 0.19 3.57
C GLY A 21 16.86 0.49 2.89
N PHE A 22 17.73 -0.51 2.82
CA PHE A 22 19.12 -0.38 2.35
C PHE A 22 19.29 0.34 1.00
N ALA A 23 18.33 0.22 0.08
CA ALA A 23 18.38 0.84 -1.24
C ALA A 23 17.65 2.19 -1.33
N ALA A 24 16.82 2.53 -0.34
CA ALA A 24 15.86 3.62 -0.43
C ALA A 24 16.50 4.96 -0.07
N ALA A 25 16.34 5.95 -0.94
CA ALA A 25 16.67 7.35 -0.65
C ALA A 25 15.51 8.07 0.06
N LYS A 26 14.26 7.66 -0.21
CA LYS A 26 13.07 8.15 0.47
C LYS A 26 11.94 7.14 0.39
N THR A 27 11.26 6.91 1.51
CA THR A 27 10.12 5.99 1.61
C THR A 27 8.94 6.65 2.28
N TYR A 28 7.75 6.38 1.75
CA TYR A 28 6.47 6.70 2.37
C TYR A 28 5.67 5.43 2.60
N ASP A 29 5.28 5.21 3.84
CA ASP A 29 4.38 4.13 4.21
C ASP A 29 2.95 4.64 4.28
N ILE A 30 2.03 3.77 3.86
CA ILE A 30 0.59 3.96 4.02
C ILE A 30 0.16 2.99 5.10
N GLU A 31 -0.48 3.53 6.12
CA GLU A 31 -0.96 2.75 7.25
C GLU A 31 -2.46 2.91 7.43
N VAL A 32 -3.16 1.80 7.67
CA VAL A 32 -4.61 1.77 7.88
C VAL A 32 -4.94 1.58 9.34
N TRP A 33 -6.08 2.12 9.76
CA TRP A 33 -6.58 1.96 11.12
C TRP A 33 -7.09 0.54 11.36
N LEU A 34 -6.59 -0.11 12.41
CA LEU A 34 -7.08 -1.40 12.90
C LEU A 34 -7.66 -1.23 14.31
N PRO A 35 -9.00 -1.25 14.47
CA PRO A 35 -9.66 -1.20 15.77
C PRO A 35 -9.13 -2.19 16.80
N SER A 36 -8.85 -3.44 16.42
CA SER A 36 -8.37 -4.49 17.34
C SER A 36 -6.99 -4.17 17.95
N TYR A 37 -6.15 -3.47 17.19
CA TYR A 37 -4.82 -3.03 17.62
C TYR A 37 -4.83 -1.63 18.24
N ASN A 38 -5.95 -0.91 18.17
CA ASN A 38 -6.07 0.50 18.51
C ASN A 38 -4.91 1.35 17.92
N ALA A 39 -4.53 1.06 16.68
CA ALA A 39 -3.36 1.65 16.04
C ALA A 39 -3.46 1.64 14.51
N TYR A 40 -2.67 2.51 13.89
CA TYR A 40 -2.38 2.42 12.45
C TYR A 40 -1.32 1.36 12.18
N LYS A 41 -1.53 0.54 11.15
CA LYS A 41 -0.59 -0.49 10.69
C LYS A 41 -0.32 -0.37 9.20
N GLU A 42 0.94 -0.49 8.83
CA GLU A 42 1.41 -0.43 7.44
C GLU A 42 0.67 -1.44 6.55
N ILE A 43 0.39 -1.05 5.32
CA ILE A 43 -0.28 -1.87 4.30
C ILE A 43 0.35 -1.74 2.92
N SER A 44 1.11 -0.67 2.72
CA SER A 44 1.82 -0.34 1.51
C SER A 44 3.02 0.53 1.87
N SER A 45 4.11 0.37 1.12
CA SER A 45 5.34 1.13 1.25
C SER A 45 5.81 1.52 -0.14
N CYS A 46 6.06 2.81 -0.34
CA CYS A 46 6.47 3.40 -1.61
C CYS A 46 7.86 4.03 -1.46
N SER A 47 8.86 3.51 -2.19
CA SER A 47 10.25 3.92 -2.10
C SER A 47 10.79 4.47 -3.42
N ASN A 48 11.64 5.50 -3.31
CA ASN A 48 12.49 5.99 -4.37
C ASN A 48 13.94 5.59 -4.07
N ASP A 49 14.53 4.77 -4.94
CA ASP A 49 15.89 4.25 -4.77
C ASP A 49 16.91 5.04 -5.61
N THR A 50 16.46 6.08 -6.32
CA THR A 50 17.26 6.86 -7.27
C THR A 50 18.01 5.92 -8.22
N ASP A 51 19.31 6.09 -8.42
CA ASP A 51 20.10 5.23 -9.29
C ASP A 51 20.74 4.02 -8.57
N PHE A 52 20.42 3.78 -7.28
CA PHE A 52 21.08 2.75 -6.46
C PHE A 52 20.93 1.34 -7.05
N GLN A 53 19.71 0.96 -7.41
CA GLN A 53 19.41 -0.31 -8.05
C GLN A 53 19.89 -0.31 -9.51
N ALA A 54 19.75 0.82 -10.21
CA ALA A 54 20.16 0.95 -11.60
C ALA A 54 21.66 0.76 -11.81
N ARG A 55 22.50 1.24 -10.90
CA ARG A 55 23.95 1.00 -10.92
C ARG A 55 24.30 -0.47 -10.77
N ARG A 56 23.58 -1.19 -9.90
CA ARG A 56 23.79 -2.63 -9.64
C ARG A 56 23.23 -3.52 -10.73
N GLY A 57 22.10 -3.14 -11.33
CA GLY A 57 21.47 -3.84 -12.44
C GLY A 57 21.92 -3.37 -13.82
N ASN A 58 22.87 -2.44 -13.90
CA ASN A 58 23.35 -1.81 -15.14
C ASN A 58 22.22 -1.23 -16.04
N MET A 59 21.16 -0.69 -15.42
CA MET A 59 19.98 -0.16 -16.10
C MET A 59 20.23 1.29 -16.53
N ARG A 60 20.35 1.53 -17.84
CA ARG A 60 20.74 2.82 -18.41
C ARG A 60 19.78 3.26 -19.49
N TYR A 61 19.68 4.57 -19.69
CA TYR A 61 18.98 5.18 -20.82
C TYR A 61 19.92 6.14 -21.55
N ARG A 62 19.61 6.41 -22.83
CA ARG A 62 20.35 7.35 -23.66
C ARG A 62 19.63 8.69 -23.69
N THR A 63 20.34 9.78 -23.40
CA THR A 63 19.81 11.14 -23.53
C THR A 63 19.78 11.58 -24.99
N LYS A 64 19.11 12.70 -25.27
CA LYS A 64 19.06 13.32 -26.61
C LYS A 64 20.46 13.62 -27.16
N ASP A 65 21.40 13.98 -26.28
CA ASP A 65 22.79 14.27 -26.63
C ASP A 65 23.68 13.01 -26.77
N GLY A 66 23.08 11.82 -26.75
CA GLY A 66 23.78 10.54 -26.95
C GLY A 66 24.48 9.97 -25.72
N LYS A 67 24.52 10.70 -24.59
CA LYS A 67 25.13 10.26 -23.32
C LYS A 67 24.30 9.17 -22.65
N LEU A 68 24.98 8.21 -22.02
CA LEU A 68 24.34 7.17 -21.21
C LEU A 68 24.27 7.60 -19.75
N ASN A 69 23.07 7.56 -19.17
CA ASN A 69 22.82 7.83 -17.76
C ASN A 69 22.07 6.65 -17.10
N PHE A 70 22.20 6.49 -15.79
CA PHE A 70 21.41 5.50 -15.04
C PHE A 70 19.97 5.99 -14.84
N VAL A 71 19.01 5.06 -14.92
CA VAL A 71 17.61 5.37 -14.62
C VAL A 71 17.42 5.54 -13.11
N HIS A 72 16.39 6.28 -12.71
CA HIS A 72 15.92 6.24 -11.32
C HIS A 72 14.85 5.17 -11.17
N THR A 73 14.94 4.36 -10.12
CA THR A 73 13.93 3.33 -9.82
C THR A 73 13.03 3.77 -8.68
N LEU A 74 11.75 3.46 -8.83
CA LEU A 74 10.74 3.60 -7.79
C LEU A 74 10.01 2.28 -7.66
N ASN A 75 9.65 1.92 -6.43
CA ASN A 75 8.84 0.76 -6.14
C ASN A 75 7.72 1.15 -5.16
N GLY A 76 6.63 0.41 -5.20
CA GLY A 76 5.50 0.63 -4.31
C GLY A 76 4.63 -0.60 -4.26
N SER A 77 4.41 -1.14 -3.06
CA SER A 77 3.41 -2.19 -2.89
C SER A 77 2.01 -1.60 -3.13
N GLY A 78 1.18 -2.29 -3.91
CA GLY A 78 -0.18 -1.84 -4.20
C GLY A 78 -1.02 -1.80 -2.92
N LEU A 79 -1.41 -2.98 -2.44
CA LEU A 79 -2.03 -3.21 -1.13
C LEU A 79 -1.69 -4.63 -0.68
N ALA A 80 -1.19 -4.79 0.55
CA ALA A 80 -0.97 -6.11 1.13
C ALA A 80 -2.32 -6.79 1.42
N ILE A 81 -2.69 -7.81 0.64
CA ILE A 81 -4.03 -8.44 0.66
C ILE A 81 -4.47 -8.84 2.07
N GLY A 82 -3.61 -9.53 2.83
CA GLY A 82 -3.95 -10.00 4.18
C GLY A 82 -4.31 -8.86 5.13
N ARG A 83 -3.45 -7.84 5.23
CA ARG A 83 -3.70 -6.65 6.07
C ARG A 83 -4.90 -5.84 5.57
N THR A 84 -5.13 -5.82 4.26
CA THR A 84 -6.31 -5.17 3.64
C THR A 84 -7.60 -5.86 4.06
N LEU A 85 -7.63 -7.19 4.01
CA LEU A 85 -8.79 -7.97 4.43
C LEU A 85 -9.14 -7.69 5.89
N VAL A 86 -8.16 -7.77 6.79
CA VAL A 86 -8.37 -7.49 8.23
C VAL A 86 -8.89 -6.07 8.43
N ALA A 87 -8.30 -5.08 7.76
CA ALA A 87 -8.75 -3.69 7.86
C ALA A 87 -10.20 -3.51 7.37
N ILE A 88 -10.61 -4.17 6.29
CA ILE A 88 -12.01 -4.15 5.83
C ILE A 88 -12.91 -4.81 6.87
N MET A 89 -12.58 -6.03 7.31
CA MET A 89 -13.41 -6.79 8.25
C MET A 89 -13.65 -6.02 9.55
N GLU A 90 -12.61 -5.41 10.12
CA GLU A 90 -12.74 -4.68 11.38
C GLU A 90 -13.47 -3.35 11.26
N ASN A 91 -13.28 -2.62 10.15
CA ASN A 91 -13.90 -1.30 9.97
C ASN A 91 -15.34 -1.37 9.41
N TYR A 92 -15.73 -2.52 8.83
CA TYR A 92 -17.06 -2.74 8.26
C TYR A 92 -17.88 -3.82 8.99
N GLN A 93 -17.46 -4.24 10.18
CA GLN A 93 -18.24 -5.16 11.02
C GLN A 93 -19.55 -4.50 11.50
N ASN A 94 -20.61 -5.29 11.55
CA ASN A 94 -21.91 -4.90 12.07
C ASN A 94 -22.18 -5.58 13.43
N PRO A 95 -23.07 -5.03 14.27
CA PRO A 95 -23.39 -5.61 15.59
C PRO A 95 -23.93 -7.05 15.57
N ASP A 96 -24.52 -7.47 14.44
CA ASP A 96 -25.07 -8.82 14.23
C ASP A 96 -24.01 -9.84 13.76
N GLY A 97 -22.74 -9.45 13.70
CA GLY A 97 -21.63 -10.29 13.25
C GLY A 97 -21.50 -10.39 11.73
N THR A 98 -22.32 -9.68 10.96
CA THR A 98 -22.13 -9.54 9.50
C THR A 98 -21.06 -8.49 9.19
N ILE A 99 -20.54 -8.51 7.95
CA ILE A 99 -19.55 -7.53 7.48
C ILE A 99 -20.09 -6.88 6.22
N THR A 100 -20.22 -5.55 6.24
CA THR A 100 -20.66 -4.77 5.08
C THR A 100 -19.55 -4.76 4.02
N VAL A 101 -19.87 -5.12 2.78
CA VAL A 101 -18.89 -5.07 1.68
C VAL A 101 -18.78 -3.62 1.17
N PRO A 102 -17.55 -3.04 1.15
CA PRO A 102 -17.31 -1.71 0.56
C PRO A 102 -17.85 -1.63 -0.86
N GLU A 103 -18.51 -0.51 -1.20
CA GLU A 103 -19.23 -0.35 -2.47
C GLU A 103 -18.38 -0.70 -3.71
N VAL A 104 -17.13 -0.26 -3.70
CA VAL A 104 -16.11 -0.51 -4.73
C VAL A 104 -15.75 -1.98 -4.93
N LEU A 105 -16.01 -2.85 -3.93
CA LEU A 105 -15.76 -4.29 -4.03
C LEU A 105 -17.00 -5.09 -4.43
N ARG A 106 -18.20 -4.50 -4.34
CA ARG A 106 -19.47 -5.19 -4.65
C ARG A 106 -19.53 -5.77 -6.07
N PRO A 107 -19.02 -5.10 -7.14
CA PRO A 107 -19.00 -5.68 -8.49
C PRO A 107 -18.19 -6.98 -8.59
N TYR A 108 -17.17 -7.15 -7.75
CA TYR A 108 -16.31 -8.33 -7.72
C TYR A 108 -16.89 -9.42 -6.80
N MET A 109 -17.44 -9.02 -5.66
CA MET A 109 -17.96 -9.93 -4.63
C MET A 109 -19.39 -10.43 -4.94
N LYS A 110 -20.15 -9.71 -5.78
CA LYS A 110 -21.56 -9.98 -6.11
C LYS A 110 -22.49 -10.05 -4.88
N THR A 111 -22.07 -9.45 -3.78
CA THR A 111 -22.84 -9.30 -2.54
C THR A 111 -22.47 -7.96 -1.89
N ASP A 112 -23.40 -7.39 -1.14
CA ASP A 112 -23.22 -6.18 -0.33
C ASP A 112 -22.92 -6.49 1.15
N VAL A 113 -23.10 -7.74 1.57
CA VAL A 113 -22.85 -8.20 2.95
C VAL A 113 -22.26 -9.61 2.98
N ILE A 114 -21.30 -9.84 3.86
CA ILE A 114 -20.77 -11.16 4.20
C ILE A 114 -21.46 -11.61 5.48
N ARG A 115 -22.03 -12.83 5.47
CA ARG A 115 -22.76 -13.41 6.60
C ARG A 115 -21.99 -14.59 7.19
N PRO A 116 -22.09 -14.84 8.51
CA PRO A 116 -21.56 -16.06 9.10
C PRO A 116 -22.16 -17.30 8.43
N MET A 117 -21.35 -18.33 8.20
CA MET A 117 -21.89 -19.63 7.84
C MET A 117 -22.67 -20.19 9.05
N LYS A 118 -23.87 -20.70 8.78
CA LYS A 118 -24.63 -21.49 9.75
C LYS A 118 -23.95 -22.82 10.03
#